data_AF-A0A9D6DKJ1-F1
#
_entry.id   AF-A0A9D6DKJ1-F1
#
_cell.length_a   1.000
_cell.length_b   1.000
_cell.length_c   1.000
_cell.angle_alpha   90.00
_cell.angle_beta   90.00
_cell.angle_gamma   90.00
#
_symmetry.space_group_name_H-M   'P 1'
#
loop_
_entity.id
_entity.type
_entity.pdbx_description
1 polymer ?
#
loop_
_entity_poly.entity_id
_entity_poly.type
_entity_poly.pdbx_seq_one_letter_code
_entity_poly.pdbx_strand_id
1 'polypeptide(L)' 'MTGTVHVELLIEPTGKVAVVSVTESSSHRLLDEAAVEAIRSVAPVPFPAGLPRRALRVRLPVVFDLR' A
#
# COMPACT_ATOMS: atom_id res chain seq x y z
N MET A 1 2.43 20.92 -0.19
CA MET A 1 1.19 20.45 0.50
C MET A 1 1.24 18.94 0.55
N THR A 2 0.65 18.27 1.55
CA THR A 2 0.69 16.80 1.61
C THR A 2 -0.71 16.20 1.57
N GLY A 3 -0.87 15.12 0.80
CA GLY A 3 -2.08 14.30 0.80
C GLY A 3 -1.75 12.90 1.32
N THR A 4 -2.61 12.34 2.18
CA THR A 4 -2.41 10.99 2.74
C THR A 4 -3.59 10.11 2.40
N VAL A 5 -3.32 8.90 1.91
CA VAL A 5 -4.31 7.85 1.66
C VAL A 5 -3.97 6.65 2.53
N HIS A 6 -4.89 6.16 3.35
CA HIS A 6 -4.65 4.92 4.09
C HIS A 6 -5.13 3.72 3.29
N VAL A 7 -4.22 2.78 3.04
CA VAL A 7 -4.53 1.55 2.33
C VAL A 7 -4.41 0.34 3.23
N GLU A 8 -5.07 -0.73 2.84
CA GLU A 8 -4.83 -2.06 3.33
C GLU A 8 -4.26 -2.93 2.20
N LEU A 9 -3.25 -3.72 2.56
CA LEU A 9 -2.51 -4.58 1.66
C LEU A 9 -2.60 -6.02 2.12
N LEU A 10 -2.65 -6.94 1.16
CA LEU A 10 -2.34 -8.36 1.39
C LEU A 10 -1.02 -8.69 0.72
N ILE A 11 0.00 -8.99 1.52
CA ILE A 11 1.32 -9.39 1.06
C ILE A 11 1.44 -10.91 1.15
N GLU A 12 1.75 -11.56 0.04
CA GLU A 12 2.00 -13.00 -0.03
C GLU A 12 3.34 -13.36 0.61
N PRO A 13 3.58 -14.64 0.97
CA PRO A 13 4.88 -15.10 1.48
C PRO A 13 6.08 -14.80 0.56
N THR A 14 5.81 -14.59 -0.73
CA THR A 14 6.78 -14.23 -1.77
C THR A 14 7.19 -12.76 -1.71
N GLY A 15 6.48 -11.92 -0.95
CA GLY A 15 6.67 -10.48 -0.93
C GLY A 15 5.83 -9.70 -1.96
N LYS A 16 5.05 -10.41 -2.78
CA LYS A 16 4.15 -9.80 -3.76
C LYS A 16 2.91 -9.22 -3.06
N VAL A 17 2.49 -8.02 -3.48
CA VAL A 17 1.19 -7.47 -3.08
C VAL A 17 0.09 -8.13 -3.94
N ALA A 18 -0.78 -8.90 -3.29
CA ALA A 18 -1.90 -9.57 -3.96
C ALA A 18 -3.17 -8.71 -4.00
N VAL A 19 -3.41 -7.93 -2.94
CA VAL A 19 -4.60 -7.08 -2.81
C VAL A 19 -4.20 -5.72 -2.27
N VAL A 20 -4.84 -4.67 -2.79
CA VAL A 20 -4.80 -3.31 -2.28
C VAL A 20 -6.22 -2.76 -2.22
N SER A 21 -6.59 -2.13 -1.10
CA SER A 21 -7.85 -1.41 -0.94
C SER A 21 -7.62 -0.11 -0.18
N VAL A 22 -8.37 0.94 -0.53
CA VAL A 22 -8.39 2.19 0.23
C VAL A 22 -9.27 1.98 1.47
N THR A 23 -8.71 2.25 2.65
CA THR A 23 -9.43 2.18 3.94
C THR A 23 -9.80 3.55 4.48
N GLU A 24 -9.07 4.60 4.10
CA GLU A 24 -9.41 5.99 4.38
C GLU A 24 -8.99 6.85 3.18
N SER A 25 -9.96 7.57 2.62
CA SER A 25 -9.77 8.42 1.46
C SER A 25 -9.04 9.71 1.84
N SER A 26 -8.21 10.22 0.94
CA SER A 26 -7.61 11.56 1.05
C SER A 26 -8.59 12.72 0.81
N SER A 27 -9.88 12.43 0.62
CA SER A 27 -10.91 13.35 0.10
C SER A 27 -10.68 13.79 -1.36
N HIS A 28 -9.69 13.22 -2.05
CA HIS A 28 -9.36 13.51 -3.44
C HIS A 28 -9.24 12.20 -4.23
N ARG A 29 -10.20 11.94 -5.11
CA ARG A 29 -10.23 10.70 -5.91
C ARG A 29 -8.92 10.44 -6.66
N LEU A 30 -8.31 11.48 -7.23
CA LEU A 30 -7.05 11.38 -7.97
C LEU A 30 -5.90 10.81 -7.12
N LEU A 31 -5.80 11.21 -5.85
CA LEU A 31 -4.76 10.72 -4.96
C LEU A 31 -5.04 9.27 -4.52
N ASP A 32 -6.31 8.93 -4.30
CA ASP A 32 -6.72 7.56 -3.96
C ASP A 32 -6.39 6.59 -5.10
N GLU A 33 -6.70 6.96 -6.34
CA GLU A 33 -6.36 6.18 -7.55
C GLU A 33 -4.84 6.07 -7.73
N ALA A 34 -4.12 7.19 -7.59
CA ALA A 34 -2.67 7.21 -7.68
C ALA A 34 -2.00 6.34 -6.61
N ALA A 35 -2.57 6.26 -5.39
CA ALA A 35 -2.04 5.43 -4.31
C ALA A 35 -2.15 3.95 -4.66
N VAL A 36 -3.32 3.53 -5.16
CA VAL A 36 -3.55 2.15 -5.61
C VAL A 36 -2.59 1.77 -6.73
N GLU A 37 -2.40 2.65 -7.72
CA GLU A 37 -1.50 2.37 -8.84
C GLU A 37 -0.03 2.32 -8.41
N ALA A 38 0.40 3.25 -7.55
CA ALA A 38 1.74 3.25 -6.99
C ALA A 38 2.05 1.93 -6.30
N ILE A 39 1.14 1.43 -5.45
CA ILE A 39 1.29 0.14 -4.77
C ILE A 39 1.33 -1.03 -5.74
N ARG A 40 0.49 -1.03 -6.78
CA ARG A 40 0.49 -2.10 -7.81
C ARG A 40 1.79 -2.15 -8.60
N SER A 41 2.44 -0.99 -8.78
CA SER A 41 3.73 -0.90 -9.47
C SER A 41 4.92 -1.36 -8.62
N VAL A 42 4.73 -1.58 -7.31
CA VAL A 42 5.80 -2.02 -6.41
C VAL A 42 6.25 -3.43 -6.79
N ALA A 43 7.53 -3.56 -7.12
CA ALA A 43 8.17 -4.86 -7.27
C ALA A 43 8.09 -5.64 -5.94
N PRO A 44 8.00 -6.99 -5.97
CA PRO A 44 7.96 -7.78 -4.75
C PRO A 44 9.05 -7.36 -3.76
N VAL A 45 8.64 -6.98 -2.55
CA VAL A 45 9.56 -6.55 -1.50
C VAL A 45 9.97 -7.77 -0.68
N PRO A 46 11.22 -7.86 -0.20
CA PRO A 46 11.60 -8.94 0.71
C PRO A 46 10.62 -9.04 1.88
N PHE A 47 10.09 -10.24 2.11
CA PHE A 47 9.18 -10.45 3.23
C PHE A 47 9.89 -10.09 4.54
N PRO A 48 9.26 -9.31 5.44
CA PRO A 48 9.94 -8.79 6.63
C PRO A 48 10.59 -9.90 7.46
N ALA A 49 11.87 -9.70 7.80
CA ALA A 49 12.61 -10.63 8.64
C ALA A 49 11.97 -10.70 10.04
N GLY A 50 11.96 -11.88 10.66
CA GLY A 50 11.38 -12.10 11.98
C GLY A 50 9.87 -12.34 11.99
N LEU A 51 9.20 -12.28 10.84
CA LEU A 51 7.80 -12.72 10.70
C LEU A 51 7.69 -14.10 10.04
N PRO A 52 6.71 -14.94 10.43
CA PRO A 52 6.42 -16.17 9.71
C PRO A 52 6.09 -15.85 8.25
N ARG A 53 6.63 -16.62 7.30
CA ARG A 53 6.40 -16.47 5.86
C ARG A 53 5.00 -16.95 5.48
N ARG A 54 3.98 -16.19 5.88
CA ARG A 54 2.56 -16.40 5.58
C ARG A 54 1.95 -15.11 5.06
N ALA A 55 0.75 -15.19 4.48
CA ALA A 55 0.03 -14.00 4.03
C ALA A 55 -0.07 -12.98 5.19
N LEU A 56 0.33 -11.74 4.92
CA LEU A 56 0.37 -10.66 5.89
C LEU A 56 -0.58 -9.55 5.44
N ARG A 57 -1.51 -9.18 6.33
CA ARG A 57 -2.40 -8.05 6.13
C ARG A 57 -1.84 -6.85 6.88
N VAL A 58 -1.55 -5.76 6.17
CA VAL A 58 -0.98 -4.54 6.75
C VAL A 58 -1.79 -3.32 6.34
N ARG A 59 -1.87 -2.33 7.23
CA ARG A 59 -2.39 -1.00 6.93
C ARG A 59 -1.24 -0.01 6.94
N LEU A 60 -1.11 0.76 5.86
CA LEU A 60 -0.01 1.70 5.68
C LEU A 60 -0.54 3.03 5.13
N PRO A 61 0.04 4.17 5.55
CA PRO A 61 -0.22 5.45 4.91
C PRO A 61 0.61 5.60 3.64
N VAL A 62 -0.03 5.99 2.53
CA VAL A 62 0.64 6.50 1.33
C VAL A 62 0.63 8.02 1.42
N VAL A 63 1.82 8.62 1.52
CA VAL A 63 1.99 10.08 1.68
C VAL A 63 2.47 10.66 0.35
N PHE A 64 1.71 11.60 -0.20
CA PHE A 64 2.05 12.39 -1.36
C PHE A 64 2.64 13.74 -0.93
N ASP A 65 3.84 14.06 -1.40
CA ASP A 65 4.41 15.41 -1.34
C ASP A 65 4.04 16.16 -2.62
N LEU A 66 3.06 17.06 -2.52
CA LEU A 66 2.57 17.87 -3.64
C LEU A 66 3.40 19.16 -3.70
N ARG A 67 4.23 19.25 -4.75
CA ARG A 67 5.05 20.41 -5.10
C ARG A 67 4.51 21.09 -6.34
#